data_AF-R9C200-F1
#
_entry.id   AF-R9C200-F1
#
_cell.length_a   1.000
_cell.length_b   1.000
_cell.length_c   1.000
_cell.angle_alpha   90.00
_cell.angle_beta   90.00
_cell.angle_gamma   90.00
#
_symmetry.space_group_name_H-M   'P 1'
#
loop_
_entity.id
_entity.type
_entity.pdbx_description
1 polymer ?
#
loop_
_entity_poly.entity_id
_entity_poly.type
_entity_poly.pdbx_seq_one_letter_code
_entity_poly.pdbx_strand_id
1 'polypeptide(L)'
;MEEEGYIWAINTLENIRNKYLELLRRLGEYYISIENYNKAIGHLEKIIEVDPYFDSGVKLLFKLYYYKSDVHNLNKQFLKANKVAKEKYGLDLNKNLIDYYNQLKEKL
;
A
#
# COMPACT_ATOMS: atom_id res chain seq x y z
N MET A 1 -7.34 -26.60 -24.45
CA MET A 1 -6.24 -26.14 -25.32
C MET A 1 -6.28 -24.63 -25.59
N GLU A 2 -7.21 -23.86 -25.01
CA GLU A 2 -7.23 -22.39 -25.10
C GLU A 2 -6.67 -21.70 -23.85
N GLU A 3 -6.64 -22.38 -22.69
CA GLU A 3 -6.18 -21.78 -21.42
C GLU A 3 -4.68 -21.45 -21.40
N GLU A 4 -3.83 -22.25 -22.05
CA GLU A 4 -2.37 -22.03 -22.09
C GLU A 4 -1.98 -20.75 -22.84
N GLY A 5 -2.82 -20.30 -23.79
CA GLY A 5 -2.59 -19.10 -24.59
C GLY A 5 -2.75 -17.79 -23.82
N TYR A 6 -3.32 -17.79 -22.61
CA TYR A 6 -3.54 -16.59 -21.79
C TYR A 6 -2.72 -16.57 -20.50
N ILE A 7 -2.15 -17.70 -20.08
CA ILE A 7 -1.30 -17.79 -18.87
C ILE A 7 -0.11 -16.83 -18.97
N TRP A 8 0.54 -16.75 -20.14
CA TRP A 8 1.65 -15.81 -20.34
C TRP A 8 1.21 -14.35 -20.19
N ALA A 9 0.00 -14.00 -20.65
CA ALA A 9 -0.53 -12.65 -20.55
C ALA A 9 -0.88 -12.28 -19.10
N ILE A 10 -1.49 -13.20 -18.36
CA ILE A 10 -1.78 -13.05 -16.92
C ILE A 10 -0.47 -12.86 -16.15
N ASN A 11 0.51 -13.73 -16.36
CA ASN A 11 1.82 -13.62 -15.70
C ASN A 11 2.54 -12.31 -16.03
N THR A 12 2.43 -11.86 -17.28
CA THR A 12 3.01 -10.59 -17.72
C THR A 12 2.33 -9.40 -17.03
N LEU A 13 1.00 -9.41 -16.95
CA LEU A 13 0.22 -8.37 -16.28
C LEU A 13 0.56 -8.30 -14.79
N GLU A 14 0.61 -9.45 -14.11
CA GLU A 14 1.02 -9.55 -12.70
C GLU A 14 2.43 -9.00 -12.49
N ASN A 15 3.37 -9.36 -13.35
CA ASN A 15 4.75 -8.87 -13.29
C ASN A 15 4.82 -7.34 -13.46
N ILE A 16 4.05 -6.78 -14.39
CA ILE A 16 3.97 -5.33 -14.59
C ILE A 16 3.36 -4.66 -13.36
N ARG A 17 2.28 -5.21 -12.79
CA ARG A 17 1.66 -4.69 -11.56
C ARG A 17 2.65 -4.69 -10.40
N ASN A 18 3.35 -5.79 -10.19
CA ASN A 18 4.34 -5.93 -9.11
C ASN A 18 5.50 -4.95 -9.27
N LYS A 19 6.02 -4.77 -10.49
CA LYS A 19 7.05 -3.77 -10.78
C LYS A 19 6.56 -2.35 -10.53
N TYR A 20 5.31 -2.05 -10.87
CA TYR A 20 4.71 -0.74 -10.62
C TYR A 20 4.59 -0.44 -9.12
N LEU A 21 4.10 -1.40 -8.33
CA LEU A 21 4.01 -1.29 -6.87
C LEU A 21 5.39 -1.07 -6.23
N GLU A 22 6.39 -1.84 -6.67
CA GLU A 22 7.77 -1.70 -6.20
C GLU A 22 8.38 -0.34 -6.56
N LEU A 23 8.10 0.17 -7.76
CA LEU A 23 8.53 1.51 -8.18
C LEU A 23 7.90 2.60 -7.31
N LEU A 24 6.59 2.52 -7.06
CA LEU A 24 5.90 3.48 -6.17
C LEU A 24 6.50 3.48 -4.76
N ARG A 25 6.81 2.30 -4.22
CA ARG A 25 7.46 2.16 -2.91
C ARG A 25 8.84 2.81 -2.90
N ARG A 26 9.67 2.52 -3.90
CA ARG A 26 11.01 3.11 -4.04
C ARG A 26 10.98 4.62 -4.21
N LEU A 27 10.01 5.15 -4.96
CA LEU A 27 9.79 6.59 -5.07
C LEU A 27 9.42 7.18 -3.71
N GLY A 28 8.54 6.51 -2.96
CA GLY A 28 8.21 6.89 -1.58
C GLY A 28 9.45 6.97 -0.69
N GLU A 29 10.28 5.92 -0.68
CA GLU A 29 11.53 5.88 0.08
C GLU A 29 12.52 6.98 -0.33
N TYR A 30 12.69 7.17 -1.64
CA TYR A 30 13.54 8.24 -2.17
C TYR A 30 13.06 9.61 -1.71
N TYR A 31 11.76 9.90 -1.82
CA TYR A 31 11.21 11.18 -1.37
C TYR A 31 11.28 11.36 0.15
N ILE A 32 11.16 10.28 0.94
CA ILE A 32 11.43 10.31 2.38
C ILE A 32 12.89 10.67 2.65
N SER A 33 13.84 10.09 1.90
CA SER A 33 15.28 10.32 2.09
C SER A 33 15.72 11.76 1.80
N ILE A 34 14.97 12.49 0.96
CA ILE A 34 15.17 13.91 0.69
C ILE A 34 14.16 14.79 1.43
N GLU A 35 13.54 14.27 2.48
CA GLU A 35 12.57 14.95 3.37
C GLU A 35 11.33 15.54 2.68
N ASN A 36 11.06 15.12 1.44
CA ASN A 36 9.88 15.52 0.69
C ASN A 36 8.69 14.59 0.99
N TYR A 37 8.18 14.67 2.21
CA TYR A 37 7.13 13.78 2.69
C TYR A 37 5.83 13.88 1.90
N ASN A 38 5.50 15.05 1.35
CA ASN A 38 4.26 15.22 0.58
C ASN A 38 4.30 14.42 -0.73
N LYS A 39 5.42 14.44 -1.45
CA LYS A 39 5.58 13.60 -2.64
C LYS A 39 5.64 12.12 -2.28
N ALA A 40 6.31 11.77 -1.17
CA ALA A 40 6.33 10.39 -0.70
C ALA A 40 4.93 9.85 -0.45
N ILE A 41 4.10 10.59 0.29
CA ILE A 41 2.69 10.27 0.56
C ILE A 41 1.94 10.05 -0.76
N GLY A 42 2.04 10.99 -1.72
CA GLY A 42 1.31 10.88 -2.98
C GLY A 42 1.67 9.65 -3.82
N HIS A 43 2.91 9.15 -3.74
CA HIS A 43 3.30 7.89 -4.38
C HIS A 43 2.81 6.66 -3.60
N LEU A 44 2.90 6.70 -2.28
CA LEU A 44 2.53 5.59 -1.42
C LEU A 44 1.01 5.41 -1.28
N GLU A 45 0.20 6.47 -1.38
CA GLU A 45 -1.26 6.36 -1.39
C GLU A 45 -1.79 5.59 -2.62
N LYS A 46 -1.09 5.68 -3.75
CA LYS A 46 -1.43 4.92 -4.97
C LYS A 46 -1.25 3.41 -4.77
N ILE A 47 -0.36 2.99 -3.87
CA ILE A 47 -0.16 1.57 -3.56
C ILE A 47 -1.46 0.97 -3.04
N ILE A 48 -2.15 1.64 -2.12
CA ILE A 48 -3.45 1.18 -1.59
C ILE A 48 -4.48 1.03 -2.70
N GLU A 49 -4.51 1.95 -3.66
CA GLU A 49 -5.45 1.92 -4.79
C GLU A 49 -5.17 0.77 -5.76
N VAL A 50 -3.91 0.39 -5.93
CA VAL A 50 -3.49 -0.70 -6.82
C VAL A 50 -3.65 -2.04 -6.12
N ASP A 51 -3.02 -2.20 -4.96
CA ASP A 51 -3.03 -3.41 -4.15
C ASP A 51 -2.87 -3.07 -2.65
N PRO A 52 -3.96 -3.12 -1.86
CA PRO A 52 -3.92 -2.87 -0.43
C PRO A 52 -3.17 -3.95 0.37
N TYR A 53 -2.80 -5.08 -0.25
CA TYR A 53 -2.01 -6.15 0.36
C TYR A 53 -0.52 -6.06 0.03
N PHE A 54 -0.08 -5.02 -0.68
CA PHE A 54 1.34 -4.74 -0.84
C PHE A 54 1.94 -4.16 0.46
N ASP A 55 2.14 -5.07 1.41
CA ASP A 55 2.47 -4.82 2.82
C ASP A 55 3.58 -3.78 3.00
N SER A 56 4.68 -3.89 2.25
CA SER A 56 5.85 -3.03 2.43
C SER A 56 5.54 -1.55 2.12
N GLY A 57 4.77 -1.29 1.07
CA GLY A 57 4.34 0.06 0.70
C GLY A 57 3.30 0.64 1.65
N VAL A 58 2.30 -0.15 2.03
CA VAL A 58 1.24 0.27 2.96
C VAL A 58 1.82 0.57 4.35
N LYS A 59 2.70 -0.30 4.87
CA LYS A 59 3.38 -0.08 6.15
C LYS A 59 4.24 1.19 6.11
N LEU A 60 4.93 1.45 5.00
CA LEU A 60 5.74 2.66 4.84
C LEU A 60 4.87 3.93 4.91
N LEU A 61 3.69 3.93 4.29
CA LEU A 61 2.73 5.04 4.38
C LEU A 61 2.24 5.27 5.81
N PHE A 62 1.83 4.20 6.50
CA PHE A 62 1.35 4.31 7.87
C PHE A 62 2.43 4.81 8.82
N LYS A 63 3.65 4.29 8.65
CA LYS A 63 4.83 4.76 9.39
C LYS A 63 5.09 6.24 9.17
N LEU A 64 4.95 6.72 7.93
CA LEU A 64 5.15 8.12 7.60
C LEU A 64 4.11 9.04 8.27
N TYR A 65 2.83 8.66 8.28
CA TYR A 65 1.81 9.42 9.01
C TYR A 65 2.00 9.36 10.52
N TYR A 66 2.41 8.22 11.06
CA TYR A 66 2.80 8.08 12.46
C TYR A 66 3.95 9.04 12.83
N TYR A 67 5.02 9.10 12.01
CA TYR A 67 6.13 10.03 12.26
C TYR A 67 5.72 11.50 12.22
N LYS A 68 4.69 11.83 11.44
CA LYS A 68 4.11 13.18 11.40
C LYS A 68 3.13 13.45 12.55
N SER A 69 2.92 12.48 13.45
CA SER A 69 1.87 12.48 14.48
C SER A 69 0.48 12.77 13.92
N ASP A 70 0.25 12.39 12.66
CA ASP A 70 -0.98 12.69 11.91
C ASP A 70 -1.94 11.50 12.01
N VAL A 71 -2.54 11.36 13.19
CA VAL A 71 -3.47 10.27 13.51
C VAL A 71 -4.71 10.31 12.62
N HIS A 72 -5.15 11.51 12.23
CA HIS A 72 -6.31 11.68 11.36
C HIS A 72 -6.08 11.04 10.00
N ASN A 73 -5.00 11.39 9.32
CA ASN A 73 -4.70 10.82 8.01
C ASN A 73 -4.30 9.34 8.10
N LEU A 74 -3.62 8.92 9.17
CA LEU A 74 -3.37 7.49 9.41
C LEU A 74 -4.68 6.67 9.43
N ASN A 75 -5.68 7.11 10.21
CA ASN A 75 -6.98 6.46 10.28
C ASN A 75 -7.70 6.48 8.92
N LYS A 76 -7.64 7.61 8.21
CA LYS A 76 -8.22 7.76 6.88
C LYS A 76 -7.64 6.75 5.89
N GLN A 77 -6.31 6.58 5.86
CA GLN A 77 -5.67 5.62 4.96
C GLN A 77 -5.97 4.17 5.34
N PHE A 78 -6.04 3.86 6.63
CA PHE A 78 -6.43 2.52 7.09
C PHE A 78 -7.85 2.15 6.65
N LEU A 79 -8.80 3.08 6.79
CA LEU A 79 -10.18 2.89 6.31
C LEU A 79 -10.23 2.76 4.78
N LYS A 80 -9.45 3.57 4.05
CA LYS A 80 -9.33 3.47 2.59
C LYS A 80 -8.80 2.09 2.18
N ALA A 81 -7.75 1.60 2.84
CA ALA A 81 -7.17 0.29 2.53
C ALA A 81 -8.15 -0.86 2.77
N ASN A 82 -8.89 -0.85 3.89
CA ASN A 82 -9.96 -1.83 4.13
C ASN A 82 -11.08 -1.75 3.08
N LYS A 83 -11.48 -0.53 2.69
CA LYS A 83 -12.51 -0.34 1.67
C LYS A 83 -12.07 -0.94 0.33
N VAL A 84 -10.86 -0.62 -0.14
CA VAL A 84 -10.33 -1.15 -1.40
C VAL A 84 -10.17 -2.67 -1.34
N ALA A 85 -9.72 -3.22 -0.20
CA ALA A 85 -9.62 -4.67 0.00
C ALA A 85 -10.97 -5.37 -0.17
N LYS A 86 -12.03 -4.84 0.46
CA LYS A 86 -13.39 -5.35 0.33
C LYS A 86 -13.92 -5.24 -1.09
N GLU A 87 -13.74 -4.09 -1.73
CA GLU A 87 -14.27 -3.84 -3.07
C GLU A 87 -13.60 -4.71 -4.13
N LYS A 88 -12.28 -4.94 -4.04
CA LYS A 88 -11.53 -5.70 -5.05
C LYS A 88 -11.52 -7.21 -4.80
N TYR A 89 -11.41 -7.62 -3.54
CA TYR A 89 -11.16 -9.03 -3.18
C TYR A 89 -12.28 -9.64 -2.36
N GLY A 90 -13.23 -8.84 -1.87
CA GLY A 90 -14.28 -9.32 -0.96
C GLY A 90 -13.77 -9.67 0.43
N LEU A 91 -12.57 -9.21 0.80
CA LEU A 91 -11.87 -9.57 2.03
C LEU A 91 -11.47 -8.33 2.84
N ASP A 92 -11.34 -8.49 4.16
CA ASP A 92 -10.71 -7.49 5.02
C ASP A 92 -9.18 -7.47 4.80
N LEU A 93 -8.51 -6.44 5.33
CA LEU A 93 -7.04 -6.42 5.36
C LEU A 93 -6.49 -7.63 6.12
N ASN A 94 -5.26 -8.03 5.75
CA ASN A 94 -4.61 -9.13 6.44
C ASN A 94 -4.33 -8.75 7.91
N LYS A 95 -4.28 -9.77 8.77
CA LYS A 95 -4.07 -9.59 10.21
C LYS A 95 -2.77 -8.82 10.52
N ASN A 96 -1.70 -9.08 9.75
CA ASN A 96 -0.41 -8.42 9.96
C ASN A 96 -0.47 -6.90 9.78
N LEU A 97 -1.23 -6.41 8.80
CA LEU A 97 -1.43 -4.96 8.57
C LEU A 97 -2.32 -4.34 9.64
N ILE A 98 -3.36 -5.06 10.08
CA ILE A 98 -4.25 -4.62 11.16
C ILE A 98 -3.46 -4.49 12.47
N ASP A 99 -2.69 -5.52 12.83
CA ASP A 99 -1.87 -5.54 14.03
C ASP A 99 -0.82 -4.41 13.98
N TYR A 100 -0.19 -4.19 12.82
CA TYR A 100 0.75 -3.09 12.64
C TYR A 100 0.10 -1.71 12.83
N TYR A 101 -1.09 -1.49 12.25
CA TYR A 101 -1.85 -0.25 12.46
C TYR A 101 -2.20 -0.04 13.93
N ASN A 102 -2.66 -1.08 14.63
CA ASN A 102 -3.01 -1.00 16.05
C ASN A 102 -1.78 -0.62 16.89
N GLN A 103 -0.62 -1.23 16.64
CA GLN A 103 0.63 -0.89 17.31
C GLN A 103 1.06 0.56 17.12
N LEU A 104 0.83 1.15 15.94
CA LEU A 104 1.13 2.57 15.70
C LEU A 104 0.16 3.45 16.47
N LYS A 105 -1.13 3.11 16.46
CA LYS A 105 -2.18 3.87 17.14
C LYS A 105 -2.03 3.88 18.66
N GLU A 106 -1.61 2.77 19.27
CA GLU A 106 -1.38 2.67 20.72
C GLU A 106 -0.20 3.52 21.20
N LYS A 107 0.72 3.88 20.30
CA LYS A 107 1.93 4.66 20.60
C LYS A 107 1.78 6.17 20.36
N LEU A 108 0.62 6.61 19.88
CA LEU A 108 0.28 8.02 19.60
C LEU A 108 -0.51 8.61 20.77
#